data_AF-A0A7H0JWL0-F1
#
_entry.id   AF-A0A7H0JWL0-F1
#
_cell.length_a   1.000
_cell.length_b   1.000
_cell.length_c   1.000
_cell.angle_alpha   90.00
_cell.angle_beta   90.00
_cell.angle_gamma   90.00
#
_symmetry.space_group_name_H-M   'P 1'
#
loop_
_entity.id
_entity.type
_entity.pdbx_description
1 polymer ?
#
loop_
_entity_poly.entity_id
_entity_poly.type
_entity_poly.pdbx_seq_one_letter_code
_entity_poly.pdbx_strand_id
1 'polypeptide(L)'
;MVCMPVPKGFVTTSGFGPRWGDFHWGVDYGKEGGCADEPVFAVKSGTVTRSGPASGFGNWITIDHPASNGGGETVYGHIIPEVSVGDRVEEGQRIGRINGERATNGGVAPHLHFEWHEFSWVPPGKGRLNPAVMLDGARWPGQVRSSLKDLAGVRFGIDISEHQDGLALRKAKAEGIEFVILRLCDGTYVDKTFRSHLEDAERNGLLVSTYWYLRAPSEGTTIAQQVDVIDRQLGGRKDLGVWIDVESVGQNQRKLLTGDDVWAAKRELEKRGYYVPGIYSGAWYWEHMPGGEPSMDGLGYLWVSNYGHNRTGAPRVTYDRDGGNGHSGWRYPLGDRRPDILQFGSNGIVAGKHPVDVNAFRGSLDELAAIFNPTSSKEDSVNAEQAARLEGKIDTLLDYARKIYFQLTGENDRGLPQSGRRTAYDLQSAIAEKVGVPDTFDKMAVLKAKKEV
;
A
#
# COMPACT_ATOMS: atom_id res chain seq x y z
N MET A 1 -0.30 6.50 -6.41
CA MET A 1 -0.91 7.84 -6.58
C MET A 1 -1.08 8.05 -8.08
N VAL A 2 -1.89 9.01 -8.51
CA VAL A 2 -2.13 9.28 -9.94
C VAL A 2 -1.88 10.75 -10.28
N CYS A 3 -1.40 11.00 -11.48
CA CYS A 3 -1.21 12.32 -12.06
C CYS A 3 -2.32 12.60 -13.07
N MET A 4 -2.73 13.86 -13.20
CA MET A 4 -3.59 14.30 -14.28
C MET A 4 -2.91 14.05 -15.64
N PRO A 5 -3.65 13.58 -16.67
CA PRO A 5 -3.07 13.25 -17.97
C PRO A 5 -2.75 14.48 -18.83
N VAL A 6 -3.10 15.68 -18.36
CA VAL A 6 -2.95 16.97 -19.04
C VAL A 6 -2.45 18.05 -18.05
N PRO A 7 -1.84 19.14 -18.53
CA PRO A 7 -1.44 20.27 -17.69
C PRO A 7 -2.59 20.91 -16.92
N LYS A 8 -2.26 21.65 -15.86
CA LYS A 8 -3.23 22.47 -15.13
C LYS A 8 -3.88 23.50 -16.06
N GLY A 9 -5.20 23.68 -15.93
CA GLY A 9 -6.00 24.61 -16.73
C GLY A 9 -6.81 23.96 -17.85
N PHE A 10 -6.72 22.65 -18.03
CA PHE A 10 -7.69 21.89 -18.82
C PHE A 10 -9.02 21.74 -18.05
N VAL A 11 -10.11 21.67 -18.80
CA VAL A 11 -11.47 21.40 -18.29
C VAL A 11 -12.03 20.13 -18.91
N THR A 12 -12.95 19.47 -18.21
CA THR A 12 -13.75 18.39 -18.78
C THR A 12 -14.71 18.98 -19.80
N THR A 13 -14.48 18.71 -21.08
CA THR A 13 -15.39 19.11 -22.17
C THR A 13 -16.50 18.11 -22.35
N SER A 14 -16.29 16.85 -21.94
CA SER A 14 -17.34 15.84 -21.87
C SER A 14 -17.02 14.71 -20.89
N GLY A 15 -17.99 14.32 -20.08
CA GLY A 15 -17.82 13.32 -19.02
C GLY A 15 -18.14 11.89 -19.45
N PHE A 16 -17.81 10.93 -18.58
CA PHE A 16 -18.18 9.52 -18.72
C PHE A 16 -19.68 9.33 -18.51
N GLY A 17 -20.36 8.63 -19.43
CA GLY A 17 -21.80 8.38 -19.33
C GLY A 17 -22.57 8.47 -20.65
N PRO A 18 -23.91 8.34 -20.62
CA PRO A 18 -24.76 8.39 -21.80
C PRO A 18 -24.62 9.69 -22.60
N ARG A 19 -24.52 9.56 -23.93
CA ARG A 19 -24.63 10.63 -24.93
C ARG A 19 -25.84 10.34 -25.84
N TRP A 20 -26.27 11.29 -26.67
CA TRP A 20 -27.45 11.13 -27.53
C TRP A 20 -27.39 9.88 -28.43
N GLY A 21 -27.98 8.77 -27.96
CA GLY A 21 -28.02 7.49 -28.65
C GLY A 21 -26.80 6.57 -28.46
N ASP A 22 -25.82 6.95 -27.64
CA ASP A 22 -24.59 6.16 -27.40
C ASP A 22 -24.06 6.35 -25.97
N PHE A 23 -22.96 5.70 -25.59
CA PHE A 23 -22.34 5.82 -24.28
C PHE A 23 -20.87 6.24 -24.40
N HIS A 24 -20.48 7.29 -23.66
CA HIS A 24 -19.10 7.76 -23.58
C HIS A 24 -18.34 7.05 -22.47
N TRP A 25 -17.35 6.27 -22.86
CA TRP A 25 -16.59 5.41 -21.95
C TRP A 25 -15.29 6.02 -21.43
N GLY A 26 -15.11 7.32 -21.63
CA GLY A 26 -13.95 8.06 -21.16
C GLY A 26 -14.34 9.43 -20.61
N VAL A 27 -13.34 10.27 -20.44
CA VAL A 27 -13.49 11.70 -20.17
C VAL A 27 -12.69 12.45 -21.21
N ASP A 28 -13.30 13.50 -21.78
CA ASP A 28 -12.64 14.37 -22.73
C ASP A 28 -12.14 15.62 -22.01
N TYR A 29 -10.84 15.89 -22.13
CA TYR A 29 -10.17 17.06 -21.57
C TYR A 29 -9.77 18.03 -22.68
N GLY A 30 -10.16 19.30 -22.55
CA GLY A 30 -9.80 20.35 -23.51
C GLY A 30 -9.58 21.72 -22.86
N LYS A 31 -9.34 22.72 -23.71
CA LYS A 31 -9.24 24.15 -23.33
C LYS A 31 -10.12 25.01 -24.23
N GLU A 32 -10.63 26.10 -23.68
CA GLU A 32 -11.23 27.17 -24.46
C GLU A 32 -10.18 27.80 -25.39
N GLY A 33 -10.48 27.89 -26.70
CA GLY A 33 -9.53 28.32 -27.73
C GLY A 33 -8.72 27.21 -28.41
N GLY A 34 -8.87 25.94 -27.98
CA GLY A 34 -8.18 24.77 -28.55
C GLY A 34 -6.95 24.34 -27.77
N CYS A 35 -6.56 23.06 -27.90
CA CYS A 35 -5.44 22.48 -27.15
C CYS A 35 -4.52 21.57 -28.00
N ALA A 36 -4.38 21.87 -29.29
CA ALA A 36 -3.44 21.16 -30.15
C ALA A 36 -2.00 21.27 -29.64
N ASP A 37 -1.21 20.20 -29.81
CA ASP A 37 0.20 20.08 -29.40
C ASP A 37 0.49 20.21 -27.89
N GLU A 38 -0.54 20.39 -27.06
CA GLU A 38 -0.40 20.35 -25.60
C GLU A 38 0.04 18.95 -25.13
N PRO A 39 0.96 18.87 -24.15
CA PRO A 39 1.55 17.60 -23.73
C PRO A 39 0.55 16.71 -23.00
N VAL A 40 0.71 15.40 -23.19
CA VAL A 40 -0.07 14.34 -22.54
C VAL A 40 0.87 13.51 -21.67
N PHE A 41 0.43 13.17 -20.47
CA PHE A 41 1.25 12.54 -19.44
C PHE A 41 0.68 11.20 -18.99
N ALA A 42 1.56 10.25 -18.67
CA ALA A 42 1.18 9.00 -18.03
C ALA A 42 0.58 9.31 -16.66
N VAL A 43 -0.63 8.81 -16.38
CA VAL A 43 -1.32 9.07 -15.11
C VAL A 43 -0.71 8.25 -13.98
N LYS A 44 0.04 7.21 -14.32
CA LYS A 44 0.60 6.22 -13.41
C LYS A 44 1.72 5.45 -14.11
N SER A 45 2.73 5.00 -13.38
CA SER A 45 3.82 4.20 -13.95
C SER A 45 3.31 2.88 -14.52
N GLY A 46 3.89 2.42 -15.64
CA GLY A 46 3.45 1.21 -16.31
C GLY A 46 4.27 0.87 -17.54
N THR A 47 3.77 -0.08 -18.31
CA THR A 47 4.36 -0.51 -19.59
C THR A 47 3.40 -0.16 -20.72
N VAL A 48 3.92 0.49 -21.77
CA VAL A 48 3.15 0.80 -22.96
C VAL A 48 2.79 -0.50 -23.69
N THR A 49 1.50 -0.79 -23.80
CA THR A 49 0.99 -2.02 -24.44
C THR A 49 0.56 -1.78 -25.89
N ARG A 50 0.17 -0.55 -26.24
CA ARG A 50 -0.17 -0.14 -27.62
C ARG A 50 0.24 1.32 -27.85
N SER A 51 0.68 1.62 -29.07
CA SER A 51 1.03 2.98 -29.51
C SER A 51 0.83 3.09 -31.02
N GLY A 52 0.10 4.10 -31.50
CA GLY A 52 -0.14 4.34 -32.94
C GLY A 52 -1.62 4.40 -33.34
N PRO A 53 -1.96 4.14 -34.62
CA PRO A 53 -3.32 4.27 -35.14
C PRO A 53 -4.34 3.31 -34.50
N ALA A 54 -5.53 3.84 -34.18
CA ALA A 54 -6.63 3.08 -33.62
C ALA A 54 -8.00 3.62 -34.07
N SER A 55 -8.85 2.72 -34.58
CA SER A 55 -10.21 3.05 -34.98
C SER A 55 -11.00 3.62 -33.80
N GLY A 56 -11.63 4.78 -34.00
CA GLY A 56 -12.38 5.49 -32.96
C GLY A 56 -11.54 6.44 -32.09
N PHE A 57 -10.21 6.27 -32.05
CA PHE A 57 -9.30 7.11 -31.25
C PHE A 57 -8.35 7.94 -32.11
N GLY A 58 -8.36 7.77 -33.43
CA GLY A 58 -7.36 8.34 -34.33
C GLY A 58 -6.01 7.64 -34.11
N ASN A 59 -5.22 8.19 -33.19
CA ASN A 59 -4.02 7.57 -32.65
C ASN A 59 -4.17 7.48 -31.13
N TRP A 60 -3.57 6.44 -30.54
CA TRP A 60 -3.64 6.22 -29.11
C TRP A 60 -2.34 5.72 -28.49
N ILE A 61 -2.30 5.76 -27.17
CA ILE A 61 -1.40 4.99 -26.31
C ILE A 61 -2.26 4.22 -25.31
N THR A 62 -1.87 2.99 -24.99
CA THR A 62 -2.39 2.26 -23.83
C THR A 62 -1.25 1.87 -22.89
N ILE A 63 -1.47 1.97 -21.59
CA ILE A 63 -0.47 1.67 -20.55
C ILE A 63 -1.05 0.67 -19.56
N ASP A 64 -0.45 -0.50 -19.48
CA ASP A 64 -0.73 -1.50 -18.43
C ASP A 64 0.03 -1.14 -17.16
N HIS A 65 -0.68 -1.13 -16.04
CA HIS A 65 -0.13 -0.79 -14.74
C HIS A 65 0.04 -2.05 -13.90
N PRO A 66 1.22 -2.28 -13.29
CA PRO A 66 1.45 -3.48 -12.50
C PRO A 66 0.51 -3.52 -11.29
N ALA A 67 0.17 -4.73 -10.84
CA ALA A 67 -0.67 -4.95 -9.67
C ALA A 67 -0.10 -4.29 -8.41
N SER A 68 1.23 -4.22 -8.27
CA SER A 68 1.93 -3.51 -7.20
C SER A 68 1.61 -2.01 -7.13
N ASN A 69 1.16 -1.42 -8.23
CA ASN A 69 0.71 -0.03 -8.29
C ASN A 69 -0.82 0.08 -8.27
N GLY A 70 -1.57 -1.00 -8.10
CA GLY A 70 -3.04 -1.02 -8.10
C GLY A 70 -3.67 -1.47 -9.42
N GLY A 71 -2.89 -2.04 -10.35
CA GLY A 71 -3.41 -2.67 -11.56
C GLY A 71 -4.08 -1.71 -12.57
N GLY A 72 -4.71 -2.32 -13.57
CA GLY A 72 -5.54 -1.67 -14.58
C GLY A 72 -4.77 -1.17 -15.80
N GLU A 73 -5.52 -0.71 -16.79
CA GLU A 73 -4.97 -0.16 -18.03
C GLU A 73 -5.60 1.21 -18.32
N THR A 74 -4.79 2.15 -18.78
CA THR A 74 -5.25 3.49 -19.18
C THR A 74 -5.09 3.70 -20.67
N VAL A 75 -6.02 4.44 -21.27
CA VAL A 75 -6.08 4.71 -22.71
C VAL A 75 -6.06 6.20 -22.96
N TYR A 76 -5.22 6.63 -23.89
CA TYR A 76 -5.05 8.02 -24.30
C TYR A 76 -5.31 8.12 -25.79
N GLY A 77 -6.44 8.71 -26.20
CA GLY A 77 -6.84 8.86 -27.60
C GLY A 77 -6.71 10.29 -28.10
N HIS A 78 -6.74 10.45 -29.43
CA HIS A 78 -6.61 11.73 -30.12
C HIS A 78 -5.25 12.42 -29.90
N ILE A 79 -4.18 11.62 -29.85
CA ILE A 79 -2.82 12.08 -29.54
C ILE A 79 -1.83 11.79 -30.68
N ILE A 80 -0.66 12.42 -30.62
CA ILE A 80 0.54 12.02 -31.36
C ILE A 80 1.45 11.31 -30.34
N PRO A 81 1.65 9.98 -30.45
CA PRO A 81 2.49 9.24 -29.51
C PRO A 81 3.96 9.64 -29.57
N GLU A 82 4.61 9.73 -28.42
CA GLU A 82 6.05 9.97 -28.28
C GLU A 82 6.78 8.81 -27.57
N VAL A 83 6.06 7.70 -27.35
CA VAL A 83 6.55 6.44 -26.78
C VAL A 83 6.10 5.24 -27.63
N SER A 84 6.83 4.13 -27.52
CA SER A 84 6.63 2.90 -28.31
C SER A 84 6.15 1.74 -27.43
N VAL A 85 5.58 0.71 -28.07
CA VAL A 85 5.19 -0.53 -27.38
C VAL A 85 6.39 -1.16 -26.70
N GLY A 86 6.22 -1.54 -25.42
CA GLY A 86 7.28 -2.10 -24.58
C GLY A 86 8.02 -1.06 -23.73
N ASP A 87 7.86 0.23 -24.00
CA ASP A 87 8.47 1.27 -23.17
C ASP A 87 7.92 1.25 -21.75
N ARG A 88 8.80 1.38 -20.77
CA ARG A 88 8.41 1.69 -19.39
C ARG A 88 8.29 3.20 -19.23
N VAL A 89 7.19 3.62 -18.63
CA VAL A 89 6.92 5.04 -18.36
C VAL A 89 6.63 5.26 -16.88
N GLU A 90 7.05 6.42 -16.38
CA GLU A 90 6.79 6.85 -15.00
C GLU A 90 5.52 7.70 -14.88
N GLU A 91 4.89 7.70 -13.69
CA GLU A 91 3.81 8.65 -13.36
C GLU A 91 4.26 10.09 -13.64
N GLY A 92 3.47 10.83 -14.44
CA GLY A 92 3.77 12.21 -14.82
C GLY A 92 4.81 12.34 -15.94
N GLN A 93 5.31 11.24 -16.50
CA GLN A 93 6.15 11.27 -17.70
C GLN A 93 5.32 11.71 -18.90
N ARG A 94 5.87 12.61 -19.73
CA ARG A 94 5.27 12.97 -21.02
C ARG A 94 5.35 11.77 -21.97
N ILE A 95 4.20 11.37 -22.50
CA ILE A 95 4.06 10.21 -23.39
C ILE A 95 3.60 10.57 -24.80
N GLY A 96 3.15 11.82 -24.99
CA GLY A 96 2.69 12.30 -26.29
C GLY A 96 2.19 13.74 -26.19
N ARG A 97 1.46 14.16 -27.22
CA ARG A 97 0.77 15.45 -27.26
C ARG A 97 -0.56 15.34 -27.98
N ILE A 98 -1.48 16.26 -27.72
CA ILE A 98 -2.82 16.26 -28.36
C ILE A 98 -2.68 16.51 -29.86
N ASN A 99 -3.33 15.68 -30.68
CA ASN A 99 -3.32 15.85 -32.13
C ASN A 99 -4.24 17.03 -32.52
N GLY A 100 -3.71 17.98 -33.28
CA GLY A 100 -4.49 19.10 -33.82
C GLY A 100 -5.41 18.75 -34.99
N GLU A 101 -5.22 17.58 -35.61
CA GLU A 101 -5.96 17.19 -36.81
C GLU A 101 -7.42 16.84 -36.51
N ARG A 102 -8.34 17.67 -37.02
CA ARG A 102 -9.78 17.47 -36.82
C ARG A 102 -10.30 16.10 -37.29
N ALA A 103 -9.66 15.52 -38.31
CA ALA A 103 -10.01 14.20 -38.84
C ALA A 103 -9.71 13.05 -37.86
N THR A 104 -8.72 13.21 -36.97
CA THR A 104 -8.37 12.20 -35.97
C THR A 104 -9.15 12.35 -34.67
N ASN A 105 -9.95 13.42 -34.53
CA ASN A 105 -10.61 13.83 -33.28
C ASN A 105 -12.15 13.81 -33.41
N GLY A 106 -12.69 12.93 -34.27
CA GLY A 106 -14.13 12.79 -34.47
C GLY A 106 -14.82 14.03 -35.05
N GLY A 107 -14.08 14.97 -35.65
CA GLY A 107 -14.65 16.19 -36.21
C GLY A 107 -14.92 17.31 -35.19
N VAL A 108 -14.48 17.21 -33.95
CA VAL A 108 -14.60 18.27 -32.94
C VAL A 108 -13.26 18.98 -32.68
N ALA A 109 -13.26 19.99 -31.81
CA ALA A 109 -12.04 20.70 -31.42
C ALA A 109 -11.01 19.72 -30.81
N PRO A 110 -9.69 19.97 -30.96
CA PRO A 110 -8.65 19.16 -30.33
C PRO A 110 -8.89 19.01 -28.82
N HIS A 111 -8.78 17.78 -28.34
CA HIS A 111 -8.97 17.37 -26.94
C HIS A 111 -8.22 16.05 -26.70
N LEU A 112 -7.94 15.73 -25.44
CA LEU A 112 -7.53 14.38 -25.04
C LEU A 112 -8.79 13.57 -24.71
N HIS A 113 -8.93 12.40 -25.33
CA HIS A 113 -9.88 11.39 -24.86
C HIS A 113 -9.15 10.42 -23.90
N PHE A 114 -9.66 10.23 -22.69
CA PHE A 114 -9.01 9.42 -21.67
C PHE A 114 -9.95 8.36 -21.10
N GLU A 115 -9.53 7.09 -21.10
CA GLU A 115 -10.28 5.98 -20.49
C GLU A 115 -9.46 5.28 -19.40
N TRP A 116 -10.18 4.65 -18.46
CA TRP A 116 -9.61 3.78 -17.44
C TRP A 116 -10.31 2.42 -17.44
N HIS A 117 -9.52 1.34 -17.50
CA HIS A 117 -9.97 -0.04 -17.52
C HIS A 117 -9.49 -0.77 -16.26
N GLU A 118 -10.31 -1.66 -15.72
CA GLU A 118 -10.03 -2.38 -14.47
C GLU A 118 -8.87 -3.38 -14.60
N PHE A 119 -8.71 -4.03 -15.75
CA PHE A 119 -7.69 -5.07 -15.98
C PHE A 119 -6.89 -4.83 -17.26
N SER A 120 -7.51 -5.06 -18.42
CA SER A 120 -6.94 -4.87 -19.75
C SER A 120 -7.99 -4.26 -20.66
N TRP A 121 -7.57 -3.69 -21.79
CA TRP A 121 -8.45 -3.06 -22.76
C TRP A 121 -9.45 -4.09 -23.27
N VAL A 122 -10.71 -3.86 -22.94
CA VAL A 122 -11.84 -4.66 -23.40
C VAL A 122 -12.77 -3.82 -24.29
N PRO A 123 -13.53 -4.48 -25.19
CA PRO A 123 -14.65 -3.83 -25.87
C PRO A 123 -15.59 -3.13 -24.87
N PRO A 124 -16.36 -2.11 -25.31
CA PRO A 124 -17.30 -1.36 -24.47
C PRO A 124 -18.11 -2.24 -23.50
N GLY A 125 -18.12 -1.91 -22.20
CA GLY A 125 -18.81 -2.73 -21.19
C GLY A 125 -18.38 -2.49 -19.74
N LYS A 126 -18.82 -3.39 -18.84
CA LYS A 126 -18.72 -3.28 -17.37
C LYS A 126 -17.30 -3.11 -16.78
N GLY A 127 -16.24 -3.40 -17.54
CA GLY A 127 -14.85 -3.29 -17.08
C GLY A 127 -14.22 -1.90 -17.20
N ARG A 128 -15.00 -0.89 -17.64
CA ARG A 128 -14.55 0.51 -17.78
C ARG A 128 -14.96 1.33 -16.56
N LEU A 129 -13.98 1.99 -15.96
CA LEU A 129 -14.15 2.81 -14.75
C LEU A 129 -14.31 4.27 -15.14
N ASN A 130 -15.09 5.03 -14.38
CA ASN A 130 -15.23 6.47 -14.60
C ASN A 130 -13.91 7.19 -14.27
N PRO A 131 -13.18 7.75 -15.27
CA PRO A 131 -11.90 8.39 -15.03
C PRO A 131 -11.95 9.57 -14.07
N ALA A 132 -13.08 10.28 -14.00
CA ALA A 132 -13.25 11.41 -13.09
C ALA A 132 -13.19 10.98 -11.61
N VAL A 133 -13.63 9.76 -11.29
CA VAL A 133 -13.51 9.18 -9.95
C VAL A 133 -12.08 8.72 -9.70
N MET A 134 -11.46 8.09 -10.69
CA MET A 134 -10.09 7.57 -10.57
C MET A 134 -9.04 8.67 -10.43
N LEU A 135 -9.32 9.85 -11.00
CA LEU A 135 -8.45 11.03 -10.98
C LEU A 135 -8.84 12.04 -9.87
N ASP A 136 -9.76 11.71 -8.97
CA ASP A 136 -10.10 12.60 -7.86
C ASP A 136 -8.88 12.80 -6.95
N GLY A 137 -8.53 14.05 -6.67
CA GLY A 137 -7.30 14.41 -5.95
C GLY A 137 -5.98 14.15 -6.71
N ALA A 138 -6.02 13.82 -8.00
CA ALA A 138 -4.82 13.65 -8.82
C ALA A 138 -3.98 14.93 -8.87
N ARG A 139 -2.65 14.76 -8.87
CA ARG A 139 -1.70 15.88 -8.96
C ARG A 139 -1.56 16.38 -10.39
N TRP A 140 -1.12 17.62 -10.57
CA TRP A 140 -0.83 18.12 -11.91
C TRP A 140 0.60 17.79 -12.35
N PRO A 141 0.84 17.52 -13.65
CA PRO A 141 2.19 17.31 -14.19
C PRO A 141 3.13 18.46 -13.82
N GLY A 142 4.36 18.14 -13.40
CA GLY A 142 5.36 19.13 -13.02
C GLY A 142 5.14 19.79 -11.65
N GLN A 143 4.10 19.41 -10.89
CA GLN A 143 3.97 19.79 -9.50
C GLN A 143 5.10 19.12 -8.69
N VAL A 144 6.14 19.90 -8.36
CA VAL A 144 7.29 19.45 -7.57
C VAL A 144 6.80 18.84 -6.26
N ARG A 145 7.29 17.66 -5.91
CA ARG A 145 7.08 17.04 -4.59
C ARG A 145 7.51 18.03 -3.51
N SER A 146 6.55 18.61 -2.80
CA SER A 146 6.83 19.40 -1.61
C SER A 146 7.30 18.46 -0.49
N SER A 147 8.62 18.33 -0.35
CA SER A 147 9.32 17.63 0.74
C SER A 147 9.18 16.10 0.78
N LEU A 148 10.18 15.46 1.40
CA LEU A 148 10.23 14.02 1.67
C LEU A 148 9.01 13.49 2.47
N LYS A 149 8.21 14.37 3.09
CA LYS A 149 6.91 14.01 3.71
C LYS A 149 5.83 13.63 2.71
N ASP A 150 5.88 14.12 1.46
CA ASP A 150 4.86 13.83 0.44
C ASP A 150 5.14 12.54 -0.36
N LEU A 151 6.28 11.88 -0.08
CA LEU A 151 6.65 10.54 -0.56
C LEU A 151 6.02 9.41 0.27
N ALA A 152 5.41 9.76 1.39
CA ALA A 152 4.74 8.89 2.31
C ALA A 152 3.22 8.83 2.01
N GLY A 153 2.80 7.87 1.20
CA GLY A 153 1.37 7.56 1.04
C GLY A 153 0.74 7.10 2.37
N VAL A 154 -0.59 7.15 2.46
CA VAL A 154 -1.32 6.57 3.60
C VAL A 154 -1.05 5.06 3.66
N ARG A 155 -0.56 4.60 4.81
CA ARG A 155 -0.43 3.17 5.12
C ARG A 155 -1.70 2.67 5.74
N PHE A 156 -2.17 1.52 5.27
CA PHE A 156 -3.33 0.86 5.83
C PHE A 156 -2.89 -0.30 6.71
N GLY A 157 -3.53 -0.41 7.86
CA GLY A 157 -3.29 -1.50 8.80
C GLY A 157 -4.58 -2.01 9.39
N ILE A 158 -4.47 -3.09 10.12
CA ILE A 158 -5.57 -3.66 10.92
C ILE A 158 -5.07 -3.87 12.34
N ASP A 159 -5.98 -3.87 13.30
CA ASP A 159 -5.73 -4.40 14.63
C ASP A 159 -6.66 -5.59 14.86
N ILE A 160 -6.10 -6.67 15.40
CA ILE A 160 -6.80 -7.96 15.46
C ILE A 160 -6.52 -8.68 16.76
N SER A 161 -7.47 -9.54 17.12
CA SER A 161 -7.47 -10.37 18.32
C SER A 161 -7.98 -11.78 17.98
N GLU A 162 -8.21 -12.61 18.99
CA GLU A 162 -8.90 -13.91 18.81
C GLU A 162 -10.28 -13.80 18.17
N HIS A 163 -10.91 -12.61 18.13
CA HIS A 163 -12.16 -12.39 17.40
C HIS A 163 -12.00 -12.55 15.88
N GLN A 164 -10.78 -12.40 15.36
CA GLN A 164 -10.45 -12.58 13.94
C GLN A 164 -9.73 -13.92 13.67
N ASP A 165 -9.90 -14.93 14.53
CA ASP A 165 -9.27 -16.24 14.34
C ASP A 165 -9.46 -16.79 12.91
N GLY A 166 -8.36 -17.29 12.34
CA GLY A 166 -8.27 -17.80 10.97
C GLY A 166 -8.23 -16.72 9.88
N LEU A 167 -8.01 -15.44 10.20
CA LEU A 167 -7.73 -14.40 9.19
C LEU A 167 -6.35 -14.65 8.57
N ALA A 168 -6.29 -14.82 7.24
CA ALA A 168 -5.05 -15.09 6.53
C ALA A 168 -4.30 -13.79 6.21
N LEU A 169 -3.22 -13.49 6.94
CA LEU A 169 -2.49 -12.23 6.81
C LEU A 169 -1.73 -12.11 5.48
N ARG A 170 -1.38 -13.23 4.84
CA ARG A 170 -0.91 -13.23 3.43
C ARG A 170 -1.94 -12.59 2.49
N LYS A 171 -3.23 -12.91 2.65
CA LYS A 171 -4.29 -12.33 1.82
C LYS A 171 -4.52 -10.86 2.17
N ALA A 172 -4.50 -10.51 3.46
CA ALA A 172 -4.58 -9.12 3.90
C ALA A 172 -3.46 -8.27 3.27
N LYS A 173 -2.22 -8.77 3.27
CA LYS A 173 -1.07 -8.14 2.60
C LYS A 173 -1.32 -7.94 1.10
N ALA A 174 -1.86 -8.95 0.42
CA ALA A 174 -2.22 -8.86 -1.00
C ALA A 174 -3.34 -7.84 -1.28
N GLU A 175 -4.21 -7.56 -0.31
CA GLU A 175 -5.25 -6.54 -0.37
C GLU A 175 -4.74 -5.13 0.00
N GLY A 176 -3.45 -4.99 0.31
CA GLY A 176 -2.81 -3.71 0.61
C GLY A 176 -2.72 -3.33 2.09
N ILE A 177 -2.94 -4.28 3.01
CA ILE A 177 -2.59 -4.09 4.42
C ILE A 177 -1.07 -4.13 4.57
N GLU A 178 -0.49 -3.11 5.20
CA GLU A 178 0.96 -2.94 5.35
C GLU A 178 1.45 -3.20 6.77
N PHE A 179 0.59 -2.99 7.78
CA PHE A 179 0.92 -3.22 9.19
C PHE A 179 -0.23 -3.89 9.95
N VAL A 180 0.10 -4.51 11.08
CA VAL A 180 -0.86 -5.13 12.00
C VAL A 180 -0.50 -4.85 13.45
N ILE A 181 -1.51 -4.54 14.28
CA ILE A 181 -1.37 -4.37 15.73
C ILE A 181 -2.11 -5.52 16.43
N LEU A 182 -1.38 -6.39 17.13
CA LEU A 182 -1.91 -7.68 17.63
C LEU A 182 -2.25 -7.63 19.11
N ARG A 183 -3.42 -8.14 19.51
CA ARG A 183 -3.77 -8.22 20.94
C ARG A 183 -2.93 -9.26 21.64
N LEU A 184 -2.26 -8.87 22.73
CA LEU A 184 -1.57 -9.78 23.63
C LEU A 184 -2.53 -10.39 24.64
N CYS A 185 -3.33 -9.54 25.27
CA CYS A 185 -4.25 -9.90 26.34
C CYS A 185 -5.32 -8.83 26.55
N ASP A 186 -6.40 -9.27 27.20
CA ASP A 186 -7.42 -8.42 27.81
C ASP A 186 -7.30 -8.53 29.33
N GLY A 187 -6.67 -7.53 29.94
CA GLY A 187 -6.22 -7.63 31.32
C GLY A 187 -5.38 -8.89 31.56
N THR A 188 -5.89 -9.80 32.38
CA THR A 188 -5.23 -11.09 32.64
C THR A 188 -5.67 -12.22 31.71
N TYR A 189 -6.62 -11.98 30.81
CA TYR A 189 -7.07 -12.95 29.82
C TYR A 189 -6.11 -13.00 28.63
N VAL A 190 -5.55 -14.17 28.37
CA VAL A 190 -4.60 -14.42 27.29
C VAL A 190 -5.33 -14.45 25.95
N ASP A 191 -4.89 -13.64 24.98
CA ASP A 191 -5.37 -13.79 23.60
C ASP A 191 -4.80 -15.07 22.98
N LYS A 192 -5.69 -16.00 22.59
CA LYS A 192 -5.30 -17.35 22.19
C LYS A 192 -4.68 -17.42 20.79
N THR A 193 -4.91 -16.42 19.94
CA THR A 193 -4.44 -16.41 18.55
C THR A 193 -3.23 -15.50 18.34
N PHE A 194 -2.81 -14.75 19.36
CA PHE A 194 -1.63 -13.86 19.28
C PHE A 194 -0.44 -14.50 18.58
N ARG A 195 -0.02 -15.70 19.00
CA ARG A 195 1.16 -16.37 18.45
C ARG A 195 1.00 -16.74 16.97
N SER A 196 -0.14 -17.30 16.58
CA SER A 196 -0.39 -17.67 15.18
C SER A 196 -0.51 -16.45 14.28
N HIS A 197 -1.12 -15.37 14.76
CA HIS A 197 -1.16 -14.10 14.03
C HIS A 197 0.23 -13.48 13.91
N LEU A 198 1.04 -13.49 14.96
CA LEU A 198 2.41 -12.96 14.92
C LEU A 198 3.26 -13.72 13.90
N GLU A 199 3.23 -15.05 13.95
CA GLU A 199 3.97 -15.89 13.01
C GLU A 199 3.54 -15.68 11.55
N ASP A 200 2.24 -15.54 11.29
CA ASP A 200 1.74 -15.26 9.93
C ASP A 200 2.09 -13.83 9.49
N ALA A 201 2.04 -12.84 10.39
CA ALA A 201 2.40 -11.46 10.09
C ALA A 201 3.87 -11.33 9.67
N GLU A 202 4.77 -11.86 10.49
CA GLU A 202 6.22 -11.81 10.27
C GLU A 202 6.62 -12.58 9.01
N ARG A 203 6.04 -13.77 8.81
CA ARG A 203 6.28 -14.59 7.61
C ARG A 203 5.94 -13.87 6.30
N ASN A 204 4.95 -12.98 6.33
CA ASN A 204 4.50 -12.25 5.15
C ASN A 204 5.01 -10.80 5.09
N GLY A 205 5.96 -10.41 5.95
CA GLY A 205 6.58 -9.09 5.93
C GLY A 205 5.60 -7.95 6.19
N LEU A 206 4.63 -8.16 7.09
CA LEU A 206 3.84 -7.06 7.65
C LEU A 206 4.65 -6.39 8.76
N LEU A 207 4.53 -5.07 8.87
CA LEU A 207 5.06 -4.36 10.03
C LEU A 207 4.18 -4.68 11.25
N VAL A 208 4.77 -5.11 12.36
CA VAL A 208 4.02 -5.60 13.53
C VAL A 208 4.21 -4.70 14.74
N SER A 209 3.11 -4.43 15.45
CA SER A 209 3.12 -3.99 16.84
C SER A 209 2.13 -4.81 17.65
N THR A 210 2.05 -4.56 18.94
CA THR A 210 1.15 -5.27 19.85
C THR A 210 0.36 -4.31 20.70
N TYR A 211 -0.78 -4.75 21.22
CA TYR A 211 -1.56 -3.98 22.19
C TYR A 211 -2.02 -4.84 23.35
N TRP A 212 -2.24 -4.17 24.46
CA TRP A 212 -2.82 -4.72 25.67
C TRP A 212 -4.06 -3.91 26.02
N TYR A 213 -5.21 -4.59 26.05
CA TYR A 213 -6.45 -4.00 26.55
C TYR A 213 -6.32 -3.87 28.08
N LEU A 214 -6.07 -2.64 28.54
CA LEU A 214 -5.83 -2.33 29.94
C LEU A 214 -7.14 -2.43 30.71
N ARG A 215 -7.19 -3.34 31.67
CA ARG A 215 -8.29 -3.42 32.64
C ARG A 215 -7.97 -2.56 33.85
N ALA A 216 -8.97 -1.83 34.34
CA ALA A 216 -8.81 -0.99 35.52
C ALA A 216 -8.53 -1.87 36.74
N PRO A 217 -7.64 -1.45 37.66
CA PRO A 217 -7.40 -2.20 38.90
C PRO A 217 -8.67 -2.45 39.73
N SER A 218 -9.66 -1.56 39.60
CA SER A 218 -10.98 -1.69 40.22
C SER A 218 -11.79 -2.91 39.72
N GLU A 219 -11.39 -3.53 38.62
CA GLU A 219 -11.97 -4.77 38.08
C GLU A 219 -11.37 -6.03 38.73
N GLY A 220 -10.38 -5.89 39.62
CA GLY A 220 -9.89 -6.98 40.46
C GLY A 220 -8.52 -7.58 40.06
N THR A 221 -7.85 -7.00 39.06
CA THR A 221 -6.47 -7.40 38.72
C THR A 221 -5.54 -6.18 38.73
N THR A 222 -4.38 -6.32 39.35
CA THR A 222 -3.37 -5.25 39.35
C THR A 222 -2.73 -5.11 37.98
N ILE A 223 -2.22 -3.92 37.68
CA ILE A 223 -1.43 -3.63 36.48
C ILE A 223 -0.27 -4.61 36.34
N ALA A 224 0.46 -4.89 37.43
CA ALA A 224 1.57 -5.85 37.41
C ALA A 224 1.12 -7.27 37.01
N GLN A 225 -0.03 -7.75 37.51
CA GLN A 225 -0.57 -9.06 37.11
C GLN A 225 -0.97 -9.12 35.63
N GLN A 226 -1.43 -8.01 35.07
CA GLN A 226 -1.74 -7.92 33.63
C GLN A 226 -0.43 -7.93 32.81
N VAL A 227 0.60 -7.19 33.24
CA VAL A 227 1.93 -7.22 32.60
C VAL A 227 2.62 -8.58 32.74
N ASP A 228 2.34 -9.37 33.78
CA ASP A 228 2.80 -10.77 33.87
C ASP A 228 2.27 -11.64 32.70
N VAL A 229 1.09 -11.32 32.17
CA VAL A 229 0.56 -11.98 30.97
C VAL A 229 1.35 -11.60 29.73
N ILE A 230 1.68 -10.31 29.60
CA ILE A 230 2.47 -9.78 28.50
C ILE A 230 3.85 -10.45 28.46
N ASP A 231 4.51 -10.60 29.61
CA ASP A 231 5.77 -11.33 29.72
C ASP A 231 5.67 -12.77 29.20
N ARG A 232 4.60 -13.47 29.54
CA ARG A 232 4.37 -14.86 29.07
C ARG A 232 4.05 -14.92 27.57
N GLN A 233 3.31 -13.96 27.04
CA GLN A 233 2.96 -13.91 25.61
C GLN A 233 4.18 -13.60 24.76
N LEU A 234 4.95 -12.57 25.12
CA LEU A 234 6.11 -12.12 24.37
C LEU A 234 7.34 -13.01 24.57
N GLY A 235 7.39 -13.80 25.65
CA GLY A 235 8.44 -14.81 25.84
C GLY A 235 9.86 -14.22 25.82
N GLY A 236 10.02 -12.96 26.24
CA GLY A 236 11.29 -12.23 26.24
C GLY A 236 11.53 -11.33 25.02
N ARG A 237 10.68 -11.36 23.99
CA ARG A 237 10.71 -10.39 22.87
C ARG A 237 10.55 -8.96 23.40
N LYS A 238 11.50 -8.07 23.11
CA LYS A 238 11.47 -6.63 23.46
C LYS A 238 11.48 -5.72 22.23
N ASP A 239 11.62 -6.32 21.05
CA ASP A 239 11.56 -5.68 19.74
C ASP A 239 10.13 -5.28 19.35
N LEU A 240 9.10 -5.91 19.93
CA LEU A 240 7.70 -5.53 19.75
C LEU A 240 7.29 -4.47 20.76
N GLY A 241 6.86 -3.30 20.27
CA GLY A 241 6.23 -2.28 21.10
C GLY A 241 4.85 -2.72 21.61
N VAL A 242 4.47 -2.24 22.79
CA VAL A 242 3.19 -2.53 23.45
C VAL A 242 2.37 -1.24 23.58
N TRP A 243 1.35 -1.09 22.76
CA TRP A 243 0.34 -0.05 22.91
C TRP A 243 -0.56 -0.33 24.11
N ILE A 244 -0.89 0.70 24.87
CA ILE A 244 -1.85 0.62 25.98
C ILE A 244 -3.21 1.02 25.43
N ASP A 245 -4.13 0.06 25.34
CA ASP A 245 -5.51 0.30 24.92
C ASP A 245 -6.35 0.70 26.15
N VAL A 246 -6.78 1.96 26.17
CA VAL A 246 -7.42 2.65 27.29
C VAL A 246 -8.91 2.82 26.99
N GLU A 247 -9.68 1.76 27.25
CA GLU A 247 -11.13 1.83 27.03
C GLU A 247 -11.98 0.95 27.97
N SER A 248 -11.45 0.57 29.14
CA SER A 248 -12.18 -0.30 30.08
C SER A 248 -13.48 0.31 30.60
N VAL A 249 -14.60 -0.32 30.24
CA VAL A 249 -15.95 0.05 30.65
C VAL A 249 -16.55 -0.96 31.62
N GLY A 250 -17.09 -0.45 32.72
CA GLY A 250 -17.85 -1.24 33.69
C GLY A 250 -19.34 -1.31 33.33
N GLN A 251 -20.13 -1.77 34.31
CA GLN A 251 -21.59 -1.74 34.21
C GLN A 251 -22.12 -0.34 33.89
N ASN A 252 -23.19 -0.27 33.10
CA ASN A 252 -23.83 0.97 32.65
C ASN A 252 -22.88 1.94 31.90
N GLN A 253 -21.90 1.40 31.16
CA GLN A 253 -20.97 2.18 30.34
C GLN A 253 -20.06 3.13 31.13
N ARG A 254 -19.92 2.92 32.45
CA ARG A 254 -19.05 3.73 33.32
C ARG A 254 -17.59 3.54 32.93
N LYS A 255 -16.86 4.63 32.69
CA LYS A 255 -15.41 4.60 32.39
C LYS A 255 -14.66 4.34 33.69
N LEU A 256 -13.74 3.39 33.68
CA LEU A 256 -13.12 2.87 34.90
C LEU A 256 -11.66 3.31 35.10
N LEU A 257 -10.94 3.59 34.02
CA LEU A 257 -9.52 3.97 34.07
C LEU A 257 -9.37 5.46 34.37
N THR A 258 -8.46 5.77 35.27
CA THR A 258 -7.99 7.14 35.55
C THR A 258 -6.69 7.44 34.79
N GLY A 259 -6.30 8.71 34.72
CA GLY A 259 -4.98 9.09 34.20
C GLY A 259 -3.82 8.43 34.97
N ASP A 260 -3.97 8.24 36.28
CA ASP A 260 -2.97 7.58 37.12
C ASP A 260 -2.81 6.09 36.76
N ASP A 261 -3.89 5.41 36.40
CA ASP A 261 -3.85 4.01 35.95
C ASP A 261 -3.05 3.88 34.64
N VAL A 262 -3.27 4.80 33.69
CA VAL A 262 -2.52 4.82 32.40
C VAL A 262 -1.03 5.03 32.64
N TRP A 263 -0.66 5.97 33.52
CA TRP A 263 0.73 6.21 33.88
C TRP A 263 1.37 5.04 34.62
N ALA A 264 0.63 4.41 35.53
CA ALA A 264 1.09 3.22 36.23
C ALA A 264 1.32 2.05 35.25
N ALA A 265 0.45 1.89 34.25
CA ALA A 265 0.59 0.89 33.19
C ALA A 265 1.85 1.13 32.35
N LYS A 266 2.06 2.35 31.87
CA LYS A 266 3.29 2.72 31.13
C LYS A 266 4.55 2.45 31.93
N ARG A 267 4.59 2.90 33.18
CA ARG A 267 5.77 2.72 34.06
C ARG A 267 6.06 1.25 34.33
N GLU A 268 5.05 0.41 34.51
CA GLU A 268 5.26 -1.02 34.73
C GLU A 268 5.79 -1.72 33.48
N LEU A 269 5.30 -1.39 32.28
CA LEU A 269 5.85 -1.90 31.02
C LEU A 269 7.31 -1.50 30.83
N GLU A 270 7.62 -0.21 31.00
CA GLU A 270 8.99 0.32 30.84
C GLU A 270 9.96 -0.24 31.87
N LYS A 271 9.51 -0.41 33.11
CA LYS A 271 10.29 -1.07 34.17
C LYS A 271 10.67 -2.51 33.79
N ARG A 272 9.85 -3.20 32.99
CA ARG A 272 10.15 -4.53 32.45
C ARG A 272 10.87 -4.50 31.11
N GLY A 273 11.31 -3.33 30.65
CA GLY A 273 12.10 -3.14 29.45
C GLY A 273 11.30 -3.20 28.15
N TYR A 274 9.97 -3.07 28.21
CA TYR A 274 9.17 -2.91 26.99
C TYR A 274 9.21 -1.46 26.52
N TYR A 275 9.25 -1.30 25.19
CA TYR A 275 8.95 -0.02 24.59
C TYR A 275 7.43 0.18 24.53
N VAL A 276 6.96 1.34 24.98
CA VAL A 276 5.56 1.75 24.91
C VAL A 276 5.45 2.82 23.84
N PRO A 277 4.96 2.50 22.62
CA PRO A 277 4.76 3.48 21.57
C PRO A 277 3.88 4.62 22.03
N GLY A 278 2.79 4.29 22.73
CA GLY A 278 1.75 5.25 23.04
C GLY A 278 0.50 4.59 23.60
N ILE A 279 -0.60 5.34 23.54
CA ILE A 279 -1.92 4.88 23.96
C ILE A 279 -2.88 4.78 22.76
N TYR A 280 -3.85 3.89 22.89
CA TYR A 280 -5.05 3.89 22.08
C TYR A 280 -6.27 4.27 22.90
N SER A 281 -7.13 5.13 22.35
CA SER A 281 -8.42 5.52 22.95
C SER A 281 -9.29 6.26 21.93
N GLY A 282 -10.57 6.46 22.24
CA GLY A 282 -11.46 7.41 21.57
C GLY A 282 -11.86 8.57 22.46
N ALA A 283 -12.32 9.68 21.88
CA ALA A 283 -12.83 10.85 22.62
C ALA A 283 -13.96 10.49 23.61
N TRP A 284 -14.80 9.54 23.19
CA TRP A 284 -15.90 8.98 24.00
C TRP A 284 -15.43 8.35 25.32
N TYR A 285 -14.16 7.94 25.41
CA TYR A 285 -13.55 7.41 26.63
C TYR A 285 -12.66 8.45 27.29
N TRP A 286 -11.66 8.96 26.56
CA TRP A 286 -10.56 9.77 27.10
C TRP A 286 -11.05 11.03 27.81
N GLU A 287 -11.99 11.77 27.21
CA GLU A 287 -12.55 13.01 27.76
C GLU A 287 -13.45 12.76 28.98
N HIS A 288 -13.91 11.53 29.15
CA HIS A 288 -14.90 11.13 30.15
C HIS A 288 -14.29 10.23 31.23
N MET A 289 -12.97 10.12 31.27
CA MET A 289 -12.27 9.36 32.30
C MET A 289 -12.52 9.97 33.69
N PRO A 290 -12.66 9.14 34.74
CA PRO A 290 -12.67 9.65 36.11
C PRO A 290 -11.40 10.44 36.41
N GLY A 291 -11.56 11.65 36.95
CA GLY A 291 -10.48 12.62 37.12
C GLY A 291 -10.34 13.65 35.99
N GLY A 292 -11.13 13.50 34.92
CA GLY A 292 -11.10 14.37 33.75
C GLY A 292 -10.14 13.90 32.67
N GLU A 293 -10.14 14.60 31.54
CA GLU A 293 -9.30 14.30 30.38
C GLU A 293 -7.80 14.40 30.72
N PRO A 294 -7.02 13.31 30.62
CA PRO A 294 -5.58 13.37 30.87
C PRO A 294 -4.81 14.07 29.73
N SER A 295 -3.70 14.74 30.07
CA SER A 295 -2.71 15.19 29.08
C SER A 295 -1.96 13.98 28.48
N MET A 296 -1.57 14.11 27.22
CA MET A 296 -0.76 13.15 26.47
C MET A 296 0.75 13.40 26.64
N ASP A 297 1.15 14.46 27.35
CA ASP A 297 2.57 14.78 27.59
C ASP A 297 3.28 13.58 28.22
N GLY A 298 4.38 13.15 27.61
CA GLY A 298 5.15 11.99 28.05
C GLY A 298 4.50 10.61 27.87
N LEU A 299 3.25 10.49 27.39
CA LEU A 299 2.61 9.20 27.11
C LEU A 299 3.02 8.60 25.75
N GLY A 300 3.62 9.39 24.86
CA GLY A 300 4.16 8.94 23.58
C GLY A 300 3.28 9.34 22.39
N TYR A 301 3.09 8.39 21.47
CA TYR A 301 2.24 8.55 20.29
C TYR A 301 0.76 8.30 20.61
N LEU A 302 -0.12 8.77 19.74
CA LEU A 302 -1.56 8.66 19.92
C LEU A 302 -2.19 7.89 18.76
N TRP A 303 -2.81 6.75 19.10
CA TRP A 303 -3.65 5.96 18.21
C TRP A 303 -5.13 6.22 18.56
N VAL A 304 -5.91 6.83 17.67
CA VAL A 304 -7.28 7.26 18.00
C VAL A 304 -8.33 6.44 17.27
N SER A 305 -9.37 6.01 17.99
CA SER A 305 -10.62 5.58 17.37
C SER A 305 -11.53 6.78 17.04
N ASN A 306 -11.80 6.95 15.75
CA ASN A 306 -12.85 7.83 15.25
C ASN A 306 -13.38 7.24 13.95
N TYR A 307 -14.55 6.60 14.03
CA TYR A 307 -15.03 5.74 12.95
C TYR A 307 -15.70 6.48 11.79
N GLY A 308 -15.83 7.82 11.84
CA GLY A 308 -16.59 8.56 10.83
C GLY A 308 -18.01 8.00 10.68
N HIS A 309 -18.35 7.47 9.50
CA HIS A 309 -19.65 6.84 9.26
C HIS A 309 -19.66 5.32 9.53
N ASN A 310 -18.53 4.77 9.98
CA ASN A 310 -18.25 3.37 10.28
C ASN A 310 -18.70 2.41 9.17
N ARG A 311 -18.34 2.76 7.92
CA ARG A 311 -18.81 2.05 6.73
C ARG A 311 -18.26 0.63 6.68
N THR A 312 -19.09 -0.29 6.21
CA THR A 312 -18.65 -1.65 5.87
C THR A 312 -17.97 -1.68 4.49
N GLY A 313 -16.79 -2.29 4.39
CA GLY A 313 -16.11 -2.49 3.12
C GLY A 313 -14.59 -2.61 3.23
N ALA A 314 -13.93 -2.60 2.07
CA ALA A 314 -12.47 -2.64 2.01
C ALA A 314 -11.86 -1.35 2.62
N PRO A 315 -10.77 -1.46 3.41
CA PRO A 315 -10.22 -0.34 4.20
C PRO A 315 -9.99 0.94 3.40
N ARG A 316 -9.30 0.86 2.26
CA ARG A 316 -9.03 2.04 1.41
C ARG A 316 -10.31 2.71 0.93
N VAL A 317 -11.27 1.90 0.48
CA VAL A 317 -12.56 2.40 -0.06
C VAL A 317 -13.37 3.09 1.02
N THR A 318 -13.46 2.52 2.22
CA THR A 318 -14.21 3.12 3.32
C THR A 318 -13.53 4.38 3.84
N TYR A 319 -12.19 4.37 3.94
CA TYR A 319 -11.38 5.54 4.30
C TYR A 319 -11.59 6.72 3.35
N ASP A 320 -11.48 6.50 2.04
CA ASP A 320 -11.63 7.56 1.04
C ASP A 320 -13.05 8.14 1.06
N ARG A 321 -14.07 7.29 1.23
CA ARG A 321 -15.48 7.72 1.34
C ARG A 321 -15.80 8.47 2.63
N ASP A 322 -14.99 8.33 3.66
CA ASP A 322 -15.08 9.10 4.91
C ASP A 322 -14.09 10.28 4.95
N GLY A 323 -13.64 10.71 3.76
CA GLY A 323 -12.87 11.93 3.57
C GLY A 323 -11.36 11.72 3.50
N GLY A 324 -10.89 10.47 3.58
CA GLY A 324 -9.49 10.10 3.39
C GLY A 324 -8.53 10.91 4.27
N ASN A 325 -7.54 11.56 3.67
CA ASN A 325 -6.62 12.44 4.41
C ASN A 325 -7.30 13.64 5.08
N GLY A 326 -8.51 13.99 4.64
CA GLY A 326 -9.39 14.99 5.23
C GLY A 326 -10.31 14.46 6.33
N HIS A 327 -10.27 13.17 6.68
CA HIS A 327 -11.10 12.57 7.73
C HIS A 327 -11.03 13.38 9.03
N SER A 328 -12.18 13.66 9.65
CA SER A 328 -12.29 14.55 10.81
C SER A 328 -11.47 14.08 12.01
N GLY A 329 -11.37 12.75 12.18
CA GLY A 329 -10.53 12.11 13.19
C GLY A 329 -9.10 12.66 13.24
N TRP A 330 -8.48 12.96 12.10
CA TRP A 330 -7.11 13.50 12.04
C TRP A 330 -6.92 14.89 12.68
N ARG A 331 -8.01 15.62 12.91
CA ARG A 331 -7.98 17.00 13.41
C ARG A 331 -8.37 17.10 14.88
N TYR A 332 -8.96 16.03 15.43
CA TYR A 332 -9.49 16.00 16.78
C TYR A 332 -8.43 15.48 17.76
N PRO A 333 -7.86 16.33 18.64
CA PRO A 333 -6.89 15.88 19.62
C PRO A 333 -7.55 15.10 20.77
N LEU A 334 -6.79 14.22 21.41
CA LEU A 334 -7.09 13.71 22.75
C LEU A 334 -6.05 14.30 23.70
N GLY A 335 -6.51 14.96 24.76
CA GLY A 335 -5.71 15.86 25.58
C GLY A 335 -5.11 16.97 24.73
N ASP A 336 -3.79 17.02 24.68
CA ASP A 336 -2.97 18.01 23.97
C ASP A 336 -2.30 17.47 22.70
N ARG A 337 -2.68 16.26 22.25
CA ARG A 337 -2.05 15.59 21.10
C ARG A 337 -3.06 15.22 20.01
N ARG A 338 -2.69 15.47 18.74
CA ARG A 338 -3.45 14.99 17.56
C ARG A 338 -3.06 13.55 17.21
N PRO A 339 -3.93 12.78 16.52
CA PRO A 339 -3.64 11.39 16.21
C PRO A 339 -2.41 11.22 15.32
N ASP A 340 -1.57 10.26 15.67
CA ASP A 340 -0.49 9.74 14.83
C ASP A 340 -1.01 8.59 13.95
N ILE A 341 -1.82 7.70 14.55
CA ILE A 341 -2.52 6.60 13.88
C ILE A 341 -4.03 6.79 14.09
N LEU A 342 -4.81 6.56 13.04
CA LEU A 342 -6.27 6.66 13.11
C LEU A 342 -6.90 5.29 12.85
N GLN A 343 -7.59 4.74 13.84
CA GLN A 343 -8.57 3.68 13.62
C GLN A 343 -9.86 4.34 13.10
N PHE A 344 -10.08 4.23 11.80
CA PHE A 344 -11.15 4.96 11.11
C PHE A 344 -12.41 4.11 10.92
N GLY A 345 -12.43 2.88 11.40
CA GLY A 345 -13.63 2.05 11.37
C GLY A 345 -13.43 0.69 12.02
N SER A 346 -14.55 0.08 12.39
CA SER A 346 -14.62 -1.25 12.99
C SER A 346 -15.32 -2.29 12.10
N ASN A 347 -15.78 -1.88 10.90
CA ASN A 347 -16.57 -2.71 9.99
C ASN A 347 -15.80 -3.08 8.71
N GLY A 348 -14.47 -3.14 8.78
CA GLY A 348 -13.63 -3.52 7.64
C GLY A 348 -13.92 -4.94 7.14
N ILE A 349 -13.76 -5.13 5.83
CA ILE A 349 -13.69 -6.45 5.19
C ILE A 349 -12.26 -6.65 4.71
N VAL A 350 -11.55 -7.62 5.29
CA VAL A 350 -10.15 -7.91 5.00
C VAL A 350 -9.94 -9.42 4.92
N ALA A 351 -9.30 -9.90 3.86
CA ALA A 351 -9.04 -11.32 3.61
C ALA A 351 -10.31 -12.21 3.67
N GLY A 352 -11.47 -11.63 3.33
CA GLY A 352 -12.78 -12.27 3.44
C GLY A 352 -13.35 -12.39 4.87
N LYS A 353 -12.69 -11.77 5.86
CA LYS A 353 -13.18 -11.68 7.25
C LYS A 353 -13.88 -10.35 7.49
N HIS A 354 -14.92 -10.39 8.33
CA HIS A 354 -15.70 -9.25 8.78
C HIS A 354 -16.38 -9.58 10.12
N PRO A 355 -16.45 -8.65 11.08
CA PRO A 355 -15.81 -7.32 11.04
C PRO A 355 -14.30 -7.37 11.36
N VAL A 356 -13.56 -6.39 10.83
CA VAL A 356 -12.13 -6.17 11.12
C VAL A 356 -11.91 -4.68 11.36
N ASP A 357 -11.18 -4.33 12.42
CA ASP A 357 -10.81 -2.96 12.72
C ASP A 357 -9.73 -2.46 11.73
N VAL A 358 -9.91 -1.23 11.23
CA VAL A 358 -9.10 -0.68 10.14
C VAL A 358 -8.45 0.64 10.51
N ASN A 359 -7.16 0.72 10.18
CA ASN A 359 -6.28 1.79 10.60
C ASN A 359 -5.60 2.47 9.41
N ALA A 360 -5.32 3.75 9.58
CA ALA A 360 -4.57 4.57 8.65
C ALA A 360 -3.40 5.26 9.37
N PHE A 361 -2.25 5.34 8.71
CA PHE A 361 -1.10 6.13 9.13
C PHE A 361 -0.66 7.05 7.97
N ARG A 362 -0.43 8.34 8.26
CA ARG A 362 0.01 9.33 7.27
C ARG A 362 1.53 9.51 7.37
N GLY A 363 2.26 8.61 6.72
CA GLY A 363 3.72 8.56 6.79
C GLY A 363 4.30 7.36 6.03
N SER A 364 5.62 7.24 6.01
CA SER A 364 6.30 6.09 5.42
C SER A 364 6.17 4.87 6.33
N LEU A 365 6.41 3.67 5.79
CA LEU A 365 6.44 2.48 6.62
C LEU A 365 7.60 2.52 7.64
N ASP A 366 8.71 3.18 7.29
CA ASP A 366 9.86 3.37 8.19
C ASP A 366 9.53 4.34 9.33
N GLU A 367 8.78 5.42 9.06
CA GLU A 367 8.28 6.33 10.08
C GLU A 367 7.34 5.60 11.04
N LEU A 368 6.47 4.72 10.50
CA LEU A 368 5.60 3.89 11.33
C LEU A 368 6.40 2.85 12.13
N ALA A 369 7.43 2.25 11.54
CA ALA A 369 8.32 1.32 12.23
C ALA A 369 9.04 2.00 13.40
N ALA A 370 9.49 3.24 13.21
CA ALA A 370 10.09 4.03 14.28
C ALA A 370 9.11 4.39 15.40
N ILE A 371 7.81 4.55 15.09
CA ILE A 371 6.74 4.68 16.08
C ILE A 371 6.54 3.37 16.83
N PHE A 372 6.53 2.23 16.15
CA PHE A 372 6.30 0.93 16.77
C PHE A 372 7.46 0.47 17.65
N ASN A 373 8.69 0.71 17.22
CA ASN A 373 9.88 0.60 18.04
C ASN A 373 11.05 1.35 17.38
N PRO A 374 11.59 2.42 17.99
CA PRO A 374 12.67 3.19 17.39
C PRO A 374 13.98 2.39 17.25
N THR A 375 14.14 1.30 18.02
CA THR A 375 15.37 0.49 18.01
C THR A 375 15.43 -0.54 16.87
N SER A 376 14.29 -0.99 16.32
CA SER A 376 14.26 -1.94 15.18
C SER A 376 14.73 -1.29 13.87
N SER A 377 14.46 0.02 13.70
CA SER A 377 14.78 0.77 12.48
C SER A 377 16.27 0.78 12.09
N LYS A 378 17.20 0.61 13.05
CA LYS A 378 18.65 0.62 12.77
C LYS A 378 19.19 -0.69 12.22
N GLU A 379 18.60 -1.83 12.59
CA GLU A 379 19.03 -3.14 12.06
C GLU A 379 18.36 -3.43 10.71
N ASP A 380 17.09 -3.06 10.55
CA ASP A 380 16.35 -3.27 9.30
C ASP A 380 16.78 -2.35 8.17
N SER A 381 17.19 -1.10 8.45
CA SER A 381 17.69 -0.18 7.42
C SER A 381 19.01 -0.66 6.80
N VAL A 382 19.90 -1.25 7.60
CA VAL A 382 21.16 -1.85 7.12
C VAL A 382 20.87 -3.08 6.25
N ASN A 383 19.89 -3.90 6.63
CA ASN A 383 19.49 -5.08 5.85
C ASN A 383 18.74 -4.71 4.57
N ALA A 384 17.89 -3.67 4.59
CA ALA A 384 17.16 -3.18 3.43
C ALA A 384 18.08 -2.53 2.40
N GLU A 385 19.11 -1.78 2.83
CA GLU A 385 20.13 -1.21 1.94
C GLU A 385 20.97 -2.32 1.29
N GLN A 386 21.30 -3.38 2.04
CA GLN A 386 21.97 -4.57 1.50
C GLN A 386 21.07 -5.35 0.53
N ALA A 387 19.78 -5.50 0.84
CA ALA A 387 18.80 -6.18 -0.01
C ALA A 387 18.55 -5.40 -1.31
N ALA A 388 18.35 -4.08 -1.26
CA ALA A 388 18.21 -3.24 -2.45
C ALA A 388 19.47 -3.26 -3.33
N ARG A 389 20.65 -3.33 -2.70
CA ARG A 389 21.93 -3.49 -3.40
C ARG A 389 22.09 -4.88 -4.04
N LEU A 390 21.49 -5.92 -3.45
CA LEU A 390 21.43 -7.27 -4.01
C LEU A 390 20.40 -7.37 -5.15
N GLU A 391 19.22 -6.78 -4.99
CA GLU A 391 18.19 -6.70 -6.05
C GLU A 391 18.70 -5.94 -7.27
N GLY A 392 19.34 -4.78 -7.09
CA GLY A 392 19.95 -4.05 -8.21
C GLY A 392 21.04 -4.85 -8.94
N LYS A 393 21.78 -5.71 -8.23
CA LYS A 393 22.73 -6.64 -8.84
C LYS A 393 22.01 -7.78 -9.59
N ILE A 394 20.93 -8.32 -9.04
CA ILE A 394 20.11 -9.37 -9.67
C ILE A 394 19.47 -8.84 -10.95
N ASP A 395 18.90 -7.64 -10.94
CA ASP A 395 18.30 -7.02 -12.12
C ASP A 395 19.33 -6.77 -13.22
N THR A 396 20.53 -6.32 -12.83
CA THR A 396 21.65 -6.17 -13.76
C THR A 396 22.04 -7.52 -14.37
N LEU A 397 22.12 -8.58 -13.57
CA LEU A 397 22.44 -9.93 -14.03
C LEU A 397 21.36 -10.51 -14.94
N LEU A 398 20.08 -10.25 -14.65
CA LEU A 398 18.96 -10.66 -15.48
C LEU A 398 18.93 -9.90 -16.82
N ASP A 399 19.27 -8.60 -16.81
CA ASP A 399 19.42 -7.82 -18.04
C ASP A 399 20.57 -8.33 -18.91
N TYR A 400 21.72 -8.66 -18.31
CA TYR A 400 22.82 -9.31 -19.03
C TYR A 400 22.43 -10.69 -19.58
N ALA A 401 21.75 -11.52 -18.79
CA ALA A 401 21.28 -12.83 -19.24
C ALA A 401 20.28 -12.70 -20.40
N ARG A 402 19.39 -11.70 -20.38
CA ARG A 402 18.46 -11.41 -21.48
C ARG A 402 19.16 -10.87 -22.72
N LYS A 403 20.16 -10.01 -22.57
CA LYS A 403 20.98 -9.52 -23.69
C LYS A 403 21.77 -10.65 -24.36
N ILE A 404 22.34 -11.55 -23.57
CA ILE A 404 23.02 -12.74 -24.08
C ILE A 404 22.01 -13.67 -24.76
N TYR A 405 20.85 -13.90 -24.16
CA TYR A 405 19.77 -14.68 -24.78
C TYR A 405 19.33 -14.06 -26.12
N PHE A 406 19.10 -12.75 -26.17
CA PHE A 406 18.71 -12.01 -27.37
C PHE A 406 19.78 -12.05 -28.46
N GLN A 407 21.06 -11.94 -28.10
CA GLN A 407 22.19 -12.11 -29.02
C GLN A 407 22.29 -13.54 -29.57
N LEU A 408 21.83 -14.55 -28.82
CA LEU A 408 21.83 -15.95 -29.22
C LEU A 408 20.59 -16.35 -30.04
N THR A 409 19.43 -15.69 -29.84
CA THR A 409 18.16 -16.11 -30.46
C THR A 409 17.66 -15.21 -31.59
N GLY A 410 17.98 -13.91 -31.61
CA GLY A 410 17.51 -12.95 -32.63
C GLY A 410 15.99 -12.68 -32.60
N GLU A 411 15.53 -11.67 -33.35
CA GLU A 411 14.15 -11.12 -33.35
C GLU A 411 13.04 -12.06 -33.85
N ASN A 412 13.38 -13.25 -34.33
CA ASN A 412 12.41 -14.28 -34.66
C ASN A 412 12.96 -15.59 -34.12
N ASP A 413 12.12 -16.42 -33.51
CA ASP A 413 12.39 -17.76 -32.96
C ASP A 413 12.87 -18.80 -34.01
N ARG A 414 13.73 -18.39 -34.94
CA ARG A 414 14.45 -19.19 -35.92
C ARG A 414 15.91 -18.83 -35.75
N GLY A 415 16.56 -19.56 -34.83
CA GLY A 415 17.93 -19.31 -34.40
C GLY A 415 18.96 -19.14 -35.53
N LEU A 416 20.07 -18.51 -35.17
CA LEU A 416 21.19 -18.20 -36.09
C LEU A 416 21.68 -19.46 -36.84
N PRO A 417 21.77 -19.42 -38.18
CA PRO A 417 22.55 -20.39 -38.91
C PRO A 417 24.03 -20.00 -38.81
N GLN A 418 24.86 -20.96 -38.39
CA GLN A 418 26.33 -20.93 -38.30
C GLN A 418 26.93 -20.52 -36.94
N SER A 419 27.01 -21.47 -36.01
CA SER A 419 28.27 -22.09 -35.54
C SER A 419 28.04 -22.82 -34.20
N GLY A 420 28.38 -24.10 -34.16
CA GLY A 420 28.60 -24.93 -32.96
C GLY A 420 27.60 -24.81 -31.81
N ARG A 421 26.61 -25.72 -31.75
CA ARG A 421 25.65 -25.90 -30.64
C ARG A 421 26.28 -25.62 -29.27
N ARG A 422 26.02 -24.44 -28.71
CA ARG A 422 26.20 -24.17 -27.28
C ARG A 422 24.90 -24.52 -26.58
N THR A 423 25.01 -25.33 -25.53
CA THR A 423 23.88 -25.83 -24.74
C THR A 423 23.57 -24.87 -23.59
N ALA A 424 22.41 -25.03 -22.93
CA ALA A 424 22.08 -24.29 -21.71
C ALA A 424 23.17 -24.41 -20.61
N TYR A 425 23.97 -25.48 -20.65
CA TYR A 425 25.11 -25.73 -19.78
C TYR A 425 26.26 -24.72 -20.02
N ASP A 426 26.55 -24.39 -21.27
CA ASP A 426 27.60 -23.40 -21.61
C ASP A 426 27.21 -21.98 -21.16
N LEU A 427 25.90 -21.70 -21.16
CA LEU A 427 25.34 -20.45 -20.63
C LEU A 427 25.49 -20.38 -19.10
N GLN A 428 25.20 -21.47 -18.40
CA GLN A 428 25.36 -21.56 -16.94
C GLN A 428 26.83 -21.44 -16.52
N SER A 429 27.75 -22.11 -17.22
CA SER A 429 29.19 -22.03 -16.91
C SER A 429 29.75 -20.63 -17.16
N ALA A 430 29.35 -19.95 -18.25
CA ALA A 430 29.78 -18.58 -18.51
C ALA A 430 29.24 -17.55 -17.48
N ILE A 431 28.05 -17.80 -16.92
CA ILE A 431 27.50 -17.01 -15.83
C ILE A 431 28.30 -17.27 -14.55
N ALA A 432 28.49 -18.54 -14.16
CA ALA A 432 29.20 -18.94 -12.94
C ALA A 432 30.64 -18.39 -12.87
N GLU A 433 31.38 -18.45 -13.99
CA GLU A 433 32.74 -17.93 -14.09
C GLU A 433 32.80 -16.40 -13.90
N LYS A 434 31.80 -15.66 -14.40
CA LYS A 434 31.75 -14.18 -14.28
C LYS A 434 31.33 -13.69 -12.90
N VAL A 435 30.49 -14.44 -12.18
CA VAL A 435 30.02 -14.07 -10.82
C VAL A 435 30.93 -14.57 -9.69
N GLY A 436 31.99 -15.34 -10.00
CA GLY A 436 32.99 -15.75 -9.01
C GLY A 436 32.48 -16.77 -7.99
N VAL A 437 31.44 -17.55 -8.35
CA VAL A 437 30.90 -18.62 -7.50
C VAL A 437 31.43 -19.96 -8.03
N PRO A 438 32.18 -20.75 -7.22
CA PRO A 438 32.65 -22.07 -7.66
C PRO A 438 31.46 -23.00 -7.96
N ASP A 439 31.61 -23.81 -9.01
CA ASP A 439 30.69 -24.88 -9.41
C ASP A 439 30.46 -25.88 -8.25
N THR A 440 29.51 -25.60 -7.37
CA THR A 440 29.02 -26.57 -6.38
C THR A 440 27.50 -26.69 -6.49
N PHE A 441 27.05 -27.30 -7.59
CA PHE A 441 25.81 -28.07 -7.59
C PHE A 441 26.15 -29.52 -7.90
N ASP A 442 25.92 -30.35 -6.89
CA ASP A 442 26.31 -31.76 -6.79
C ASP A 442 25.81 -32.61 -7.98
N LYS A 443 26.76 -33.18 -8.73
CA LYS A 443 26.52 -34.09 -9.87
C LYS A 443 25.71 -35.34 -9.49
N MET A 444 25.58 -35.68 -8.21
CA MET A 444 24.85 -36.87 -7.76
C MET A 444 23.32 -36.70 -7.70
N ALA A 445 22.80 -35.48 -7.61
CA ALA A 445 21.36 -35.24 -7.50
C ALA A 445 20.62 -35.42 -8.83
N VAL A 446 21.25 -35.01 -9.95
CA VAL A 446 20.62 -35.07 -11.30
C VAL A 446 20.65 -36.49 -11.89
N LEU A 447 21.66 -37.29 -11.56
CA LEU A 447 21.72 -38.70 -12.00
C LEU A 447 20.65 -39.58 -11.33
N LYS A 448 20.14 -39.17 -10.16
CA LYS A 448 19.06 -39.89 -9.46
C LYS A 448 17.67 -39.63 -10.07
N ALA A 449 17.47 -38.49 -10.73
CA ALA A 449 16.20 -38.12 -11.36
C ALA A 449 15.99 -38.70 -12.79
N LYS A 450 16.99 -39.40 -13.35
CA LYS A 450 16.90 -40.02 -14.70
C LYS A 450 16.58 -41.52 -14.69
N LYS A 451 16.27 -42.12 -13.54
CA LYS A 451 15.88 -43.55 -13.44
C LYS A 451 14.41 -43.81 -13.15
N GLU A 452 13.60 -42.78 -13.01
CA GLU A 452 12.14 -42.90 -12.97
C GLU A 452 11.53 -41.79 -13.83
N VAL A 453 11.65 -41.94 -15.15
CA VAL A 453 10.67 -41.70 -16.23
C VAL A 453 11.32 -42.08 -17.55
#